data_AF-A0A530ZPV5-F1
#
_entry.id   AF-A0A530ZPV5-F1
#
_cell.length_a   1.000
_cell.length_b   1.000
_cell.length_c   1.000
_cell.angle_alpha   90.00
_cell.angle_beta   90.00
_cell.angle_gamma   90.00
#
_symmetry.space_group_name_H-M   'P 1'
#
loop_
_entity.id
_entity.type
_entity.pdbx_description
1 polymer ?
#
loop_
_entity_poly.entity_id
_entity_poly.type
_entity_poly.pdbx_seq_one_letter_code
_entity_poly.pdbx_strand_id
1 'polypeptide(L)'
;MRVLVLHAHPDDSSYGAALHRETVAGLETAGHTVDNCNLYAERFDPVMSYQDRIGYYEIPDNRRAVENYVRRLEEANALVIISPVWTLGFPAILKGYFDRVWLPGV
;
A
#
# COMPACT_ATOMS: atom_id res chain seq x y z
N MET A 1 -5.12 -11.26 13.98
CA MET A 1 -5.23 -9.83 13.56
C MET A 1 -5.32 -9.78 12.05
N ARG A 2 -5.84 -8.68 11.48
CA ARG A 2 -5.76 -8.40 10.04
C ARG A 2 -4.50 -7.58 9.75
N VAL A 3 -3.61 -8.10 8.92
CA VAL A 3 -2.31 -7.47 8.59
C VAL A 3 -2.32 -7.06 7.13
N LEU A 4 -2.15 -5.76 6.86
CA LEU A 4 -1.95 -5.26 5.50
C LEU A 4 -0.46 -5.39 5.15
N VAL A 5 -0.16 -6.20 4.13
CA VAL A 5 1.21 -6.38 3.61
C VAL A 5 1.32 -5.63 2.30
N LEU A 6 1.97 -4.46 2.32
CA LEU A 6 2.26 -3.65 1.15
C LEU A 6 3.57 -4.11 0.48
N HIS A 7 3.49 -4.54 -0.77
CA HIS A 7 4.62 -4.93 -1.59
C HIS A 7 4.81 -3.97 -2.77
N ALA A 8 6.04 -3.46 -2.94
CA ALA A 8 6.37 -2.44 -3.92
C ALA A 8 7.61 -2.81 -4.76
N HIS A 9 7.55 -3.94 -5.47
CA HIS A 9 8.58 -4.34 -6.44
C HIS A 9 7.96 -4.77 -7.78
N PRO A 10 8.52 -4.36 -8.94
CA PRO A 10 7.97 -4.72 -10.26
C PRO A 10 8.39 -6.11 -10.75
N ASP A 11 9.46 -6.68 -10.19
CA ASP A 11 10.01 -7.99 -10.56
C ASP A 11 9.69 -9.04 -9.50
N ASP A 12 8.89 -10.03 -9.90
CA ASP A 12 8.41 -11.15 -9.08
C ASP A 12 9.50 -12.18 -8.74
N SER A 13 10.65 -12.12 -9.42
CA SER A 13 11.83 -12.96 -9.15
C SER A 13 12.83 -12.31 -8.18
N SER A 14 12.60 -11.06 -7.80
CA SER A 14 13.49 -10.30 -6.92
C SER A 14 13.60 -10.87 -5.51
N TYR A 15 14.65 -10.47 -4.80
CA TYR A 15 14.79 -10.76 -3.36
C TYR A 15 13.62 -10.17 -2.54
N GLY A 16 13.12 -8.99 -2.92
CA GLY A 16 11.94 -8.38 -2.31
C GLY A 16 10.69 -9.24 -2.48
N ALA A 17 10.51 -9.87 -3.65
CA ALA A 17 9.40 -10.80 -3.89
C ALA A 17 9.55 -12.10 -3.08
N ALA A 18 10.78 -12.58 -2.86
CA ALA A 18 11.02 -13.70 -1.95
C ALA A 18 10.65 -13.36 -0.50
N LEU A 19 11.11 -12.21 0.01
CA LEU A 19 10.74 -11.72 1.35
C LEU A 19 9.22 -11.53 1.50
N HIS A 20 8.56 -11.06 0.46
CA HIS A 20 7.11 -10.91 0.42
C HIS A 20 6.37 -12.24 0.59
N ARG A 21 6.73 -13.26 -0.19
CA ARG A 21 6.13 -14.60 -0.06
C ARG A 21 6.33 -15.20 1.33
N GLU A 22 7.55 -15.14 1.85
CA GLU A 22 7.87 -15.66 3.19
C GLU A 22 7.12 -14.90 4.29
N THR A 23 6.99 -13.58 4.16
CA THR A 23 6.23 -12.76 5.13
C THR A 23 4.76 -13.14 5.15
N VAL A 24 4.13 -13.25 3.97
CA VAL A 24 2.71 -13.65 3.87
C VAL A 24 2.52 -15.04 4.48
N ALA A 25 3.31 -16.02 4.06
CA ALA A 25 3.22 -17.38 4.56
C ALA A 25 3.44 -17.47 6.09
N GLY A 26 4.41 -16.72 6.62
CA GLY A 26 4.69 -16.67 8.06
C GLY A 26 3.54 -16.07 8.88
N LEU A 27 2.95 -14.97 8.40
CA LEU A 27 1.80 -14.33 9.06
C LEU A 27 0.56 -15.24 9.05
N GLU A 28 0.29 -15.90 7.92
CA GLU A 28 -0.81 -16.87 7.79
C GLU A 28 -0.60 -18.07 8.72
N THR A 29 0.62 -18.61 8.77
CA THR A 29 1.00 -19.72 9.68
C THR A 29 0.82 -19.33 11.15
N ALA A 30 1.05 -18.07 11.50
CA ALA A 30 0.82 -17.53 12.84
C ALA A 30 -0.67 -17.27 13.16
N GLY A 31 -1.61 -17.60 12.25
CA GLY A 31 -3.04 -17.42 12.44
C GLY A 31 -3.53 -15.98 12.24
N HIS A 32 -2.80 -15.16 11.48
CA HIS A 32 -3.25 -13.83 11.09
C HIS A 32 -3.97 -13.86 9.74
N THR A 33 -4.96 -12.97 9.57
CA THR A 33 -5.58 -12.73 8.26
C THR A 33 -4.69 -11.75 7.50
N VAL A 34 -4.20 -12.14 6.33
CA VAL A 34 -3.32 -11.29 5.52
C VAL A 34 -4.12 -10.62 4.40
N ASP A 35 -4.07 -9.29 4.37
CA ASP A 35 -4.48 -8.49 3.23
C ASP A 35 -3.23 -8.19 2.38
N ASN A 36 -3.07 -8.95 1.30
CA ASN A 36 -1.88 -8.89 0.46
C ASN A 36 -2.03 -7.81 -0.62
N CYS A 37 -1.33 -6.69 -0.45
CA CYS A 37 -1.38 -5.54 -1.35
C CYS A 37 -0.11 -5.40 -2.18
N ASN A 38 -0.12 -5.91 -3.41
CA ASN A 38 0.99 -5.73 -4.34
C ASN A 38 0.68 -4.55 -5.27
N LEU A 39 1.34 -3.41 -5.04
CA LEU A 39 1.05 -2.16 -5.74
C LEU A 39 1.31 -2.25 -7.25
N TYR A 40 2.31 -3.01 -7.68
CA TYR A 40 2.60 -3.20 -9.11
C TYR A 40 1.60 -4.15 -9.77
N ALA A 41 1.29 -5.28 -9.12
CA ALA A 41 0.31 -6.23 -9.65
C ALA A 41 -1.09 -5.63 -9.73
N GLU A 42 -1.46 -4.79 -8.75
CA GLU A 42 -2.72 -4.05 -8.72
C GLU A 42 -2.73 -2.81 -9.63
N ARG A 43 -1.60 -2.47 -10.24
CA ARG A 43 -1.44 -1.28 -11.10
C ARG A 43 -1.85 0.01 -10.40
N PHE A 44 -1.48 0.15 -9.13
CA PHE A 44 -1.74 1.35 -8.35
C PHE A 44 -1.13 2.57 -9.07
N ASP A 45 -1.96 3.58 -9.32
CA ASP A 45 -1.50 4.84 -9.90
C ASP A 45 -0.93 5.74 -8.78
N PRO A 46 0.38 6.03 -8.78
CA PRO A 46 0.97 6.80 -7.70
C PRO A 46 0.86 8.31 -7.88
N VAL A 47 0.37 8.78 -9.03
CA VAL A 47 0.38 10.21 -9.35
C VAL A 47 -0.80 10.89 -8.67
N MET A 48 -0.51 11.86 -7.80
CA MET A 48 -1.52 12.79 -7.31
C MET A 48 -1.96 13.70 -8.46
N SER A 49 -3.20 13.56 -8.91
CA SER A 49 -3.76 14.38 -9.97
C SER A 49 -4.13 15.79 -9.46
N TYR A 50 -4.40 16.70 -10.41
CA TYR A 50 -4.94 18.02 -10.06
C TYR A 50 -6.24 17.92 -9.25
N GLN A 51 -7.14 17.01 -9.62
CA GLN A 51 -8.42 16.79 -8.94
C GLN A 51 -8.21 16.29 -7.51
N ASP A 52 -7.29 15.33 -7.32
CA ASP A 52 -6.91 14.85 -5.98
C ASP A 52 -6.38 16.00 -5.11
N ARG A 53 -5.54 16.88 -5.69
CA ARG A 53 -4.93 17.98 -4.95
C ARG A 53 -5.92 19.06 -4.53
N ILE A 54 -6.86 19.45 -5.39
CA ILE A 54 -7.86 20.48 -5.05
C ILE A 54 -8.91 19.94 -4.06
N GLY A 55 -9.22 18.64 -4.14
CA GLY A 55 -10.16 17.97 -3.25
C GLY A 55 -9.56 17.43 -1.95
N TYR A 56 -8.25 17.64 -1.71
CA TYR A 56 -7.49 16.94 -0.65
C TYR A 56 -8.11 17.03 0.76
N TYR A 57 -8.76 18.15 1.09
CA TYR A 57 -9.40 18.39 2.39
C TYR A 57 -10.92 18.27 2.37
N GLU A 58 -11.53 17.89 1.25
CA GLU A 58 -12.98 17.70 1.12
C GLU A 58 -13.36 16.33 1.69
N ILE A 59 -13.48 16.21 3.02
CA ILE A 59 -13.80 14.95 3.70
C ILE A 59 -15.32 14.73 3.70
N PRO A 60 -15.83 13.55 3.30
CA PRO A 60 -15.12 12.31 3.00
C PRO A 60 -14.85 12.08 1.49
N ASP A 61 -15.12 13.05 0.63
CA ASP A 61 -15.02 12.85 -0.82
C ASP A 61 -13.58 12.71 -1.34
N ASN A 62 -12.59 13.19 -0.59
CA ASN A 62 -11.16 13.14 -0.91
C ASN A 62 -10.62 11.71 -1.13
N ARG A 63 -11.22 10.69 -0.50
CA ARG A 63 -10.81 9.28 -0.62
C ARG A 63 -11.45 8.52 -1.77
N ARG A 64 -12.44 9.08 -2.48
CA ARG A 64 -13.23 8.35 -3.50
C ARG A 64 -12.37 7.67 -4.57
N ALA A 65 -11.28 8.30 -5.00
CA ALA A 65 -10.40 7.76 -6.05
C ALA A 65 -9.56 6.54 -5.59
N VAL A 66 -9.39 6.37 -4.27
CA VAL A 66 -8.54 5.34 -3.66
C VAL A 66 -9.24 4.58 -2.53
N GLU A 67 -10.58 4.62 -2.52
CA GLU A 67 -11.42 4.11 -1.43
C GLU A 67 -11.11 2.65 -1.06
N ASN A 68 -10.81 1.84 -2.08
CA ASN A 68 -10.40 0.46 -1.88
C ASN A 68 -9.13 0.32 -1.05
N TYR A 69 -8.12 1.18 -1.25
CA TYR A 69 -6.88 1.17 -0.47
C TYR A 69 -7.07 1.75 0.93
N VAL A 70 -7.87 2.81 1.04
CA VAL A 70 -8.17 3.42 2.34
C VAL A 70 -8.88 2.43 3.25
N ARG A 71 -9.92 1.74 2.75
CA ARG A 71 -10.62 0.70 3.53
C ARG A 71 -9.66 -0.40 4.00
N ARG A 72 -8.74 -0.85 3.14
CA ARG A 72 -7.76 -1.89 3.50
C ARG A 72 -6.84 -1.42 4.63
N LEU A 73 -6.45 -0.15 4.61
CA LEU A 73 -5.64 0.48 5.66
C LEU A 73 -6.41 0.61 6.98
N GLU A 74 -7.65 1.09 6.94
CA GLU A 74 -8.51 1.26 8.12
C GLU A 74 -8.89 -0.08 8.79
N GLU A 75 -9.10 -1.13 7.99
CA GLU A 75 -9.39 -2.48 8.49
C GLU A 75 -8.13 -3.16 9.09
N ALA A 76 -6.93 -2.66 8.80
CA ALA A 76 -5.69 -3.27 9.25
C ALA A 76 -5.41 -3.01 10.73
N ASN A 77 -5.01 -4.04 11.47
CA ASN A 77 -4.49 -3.90 12.83
C ASN A 77 -2.96 -3.76 12.86
N ALA A 78 -2.29 -4.14 11.76
CA ALA A 78 -0.86 -3.99 11.58
C ALA A 78 -0.54 -3.76 10.09
N LEU A 79 0.55 -3.04 9.84
CA LEU A 79 1.06 -2.74 8.51
C LEU A 79 2.48 -3.29 8.37
N VAL A 80 2.73 -4.05 7.31
CA VAL A 80 4.06 -4.51 6.91
C VAL A 80 4.36 -3.97 5.52
N ILE A 81 5.54 -3.35 5.35
CA ILE A 81 5.96 -2.76 4.08
C ILE A 81 7.20 -3.49 3.59
N ILE A 82 7.11 -4.05 2.38
CA ILE A 82 8.17 -4.80 1.73
C ILE A 82 8.54 -4.06 0.46
N SER A 83 9.63 -3.31 0.53
CA SER A 83 10.08 -2.42 -0.52
C SER A 83 11.60 -2.37 -0.55
N PRO A 84 12.23 -2.25 -1.73
CA PRO A 84 13.63 -1.86 -1.81
C PRO A 84 13.79 -0.40 -1.37
N VAL A 85 15.03 0.00 -1.08
CA VAL A 85 15.42 1.40 -0.94
C VAL A 85 15.95 1.88 -2.29
N TRP A 86 15.26 2.84 -2.91
CA TRP A 86 15.69 3.46 -4.16
C TRP A 86 15.98 4.94 -3.90
N THR A 87 17.15 5.42 -4.33
CA THR A 87 17.58 6.82 -4.12
C THR A 87 17.40 7.30 -2.67
N LEU A 88 17.78 6.47 -1.69
CA LEU A 88 17.64 6.74 -0.25
C LEU A 88 16.19 6.91 0.25
N GLY A 89 15.20 6.41 -0.49
CA GLY A 89 13.80 6.46 -0.10
C GLY A 89 12.98 5.31 -0.67
N PHE A 90 11.66 5.50 -0.70
CA PHE A 90 10.73 4.55 -1.29
C PHE A 90 10.72 4.62 -2.83
N PRO A 91 10.43 3.51 -3.52
CA PRO A 91 9.98 3.53 -4.90
C PRO A 91 8.84 4.52 -5.09
N ALA A 92 8.79 5.18 -6.25
CA ALA A 92 7.76 6.17 -6.56
C ALA A 92 6.34 5.62 -6.36
N ILE A 93 6.10 4.34 -6.67
CA ILE A 93 4.78 3.72 -6.49
C ILE A 93 4.33 3.69 -5.03
N LEU A 94 5.27 3.41 -4.11
CA LEU A 94 5.00 3.38 -2.67
C LEU A 94 4.92 4.80 -2.10
N LYS A 95 5.75 5.73 -2.58
CA LYS A 95 5.63 7.14 -2.21
C LYS A 95 4.26 7.71 -2.60
N GLY A 96 3.78 7.38 -3.80
CA GLY A 96 2.44 7.75 -4.25
C GLY A 96 1.31 7.12 -3.43
N TYR A 97 1.52 5.90 -2.91
CA TYR A 97 0.56 5.29 -1.98
C TYR A 97 0.40 6.16 -0.72
N PHE A 98 1.52 6.61 -0.13
CA PHE A 98 1.45 7.56 0.98
C PHE A 98 0.78 8.88 0.60
N ASP A 99 1.13 9.44 -0.56
CA ASP A 99 0.58 10.73 -0.99
C ASP A 99 -0.94 10.70 -1.24
N ARG A 100 -1.46 9.57 -1.74
CA ARG A 100 -2.87 9.45 -2.17
C ARG A 100 -3.76 8.73 -1.17
N VAL A 101 -3.24 7.85 -0.31
CA VAL A 101 -4.06 7.01 0.59
C VAL A 101 -4.07 7.53 2.03
N TRP A 102 -2.98 8.14 2.50
CA TRP A 102 -2.88 8.71 3.84
C TRP A 102 -3.42 10.15 3.85
N LEU A 103 -4.71 10.26 3.53
CA LEU A 103 -5.42 11.52 3.36
C LEU A 103 -5.94 12.06 4.71
N PRO A 104 -6.27 13.36 4.78
CA PRO A 104 -7.03 13.90 5.91
C PRO A 104 -8.32 13.09 6.15
N GLY A 105 -8.52 12.63 7.39
CA GLY A 105 -9.68 11.84 7.79
C GLY A 105 -9.52 10.33 7.62
N VAL A 106 -8.37 9.88 7.12
CA VAL A 106 -7.90 8.48 7.13
C VAL A 106 -6.86 8.32 8.23
#